data_AF-A0A382WWJ3-F1
#
_entry.id   AF-A0A382WWJ3-F1
#
_cell.length_a   1.000
_cell.length_b   1.000
_cell.length_c   1.000
_cell.angle_alpha   90.00
_cell.angle_beta   90.00
_cell.angle_gamma   90.00
#
_symmetry.space_group_name_H-M   'P 1'
#
loop_
_entity.id
_entity.type
_entity.pdbx_description
1 polymer ?
#
loop_
_entity_poly.entity_id
_entity_poly.type
_entity_poly.pdbx_seq_one_letter_code
_entity_poly.pdbx_strand_id
1 'polypeptide(L)'
;MSQILTLDNKCFPMTEVPDEVDDMRFGVLDNSDPTDPDYFFIPLIFLESFNSPALVLKIGDHQIKMPLDWCMLIGEEDHGDLEVLSLTSINDRGFKAFVFNQLTDFKPDFYPVEIVDVYQEVRWFFPKLKQGQLLAVPLHDGEKPKCAFFVKEVTRNNEIVDVGKAWG
;
A
#
# COMPACT_ATOMS: atom_id res chain seq x y z
N MET A 1 4.68 2.88 -12.05
CA MET A 1 5.69 3.60 -11.25
C MET A 1 5.20 3.51 -9.80
N SER A 2 6.09 3.51 -8.83
CA SER A 2 5.70 3.53 -7.41
C SER A 2 5.24 4.93 -7.01
N GLN A 3 4.44 5.02 -5.95
CA GLN A 3 3.89 6.28 -5.44
C GLN A 3 3.65 6.18 -3.94
N ILE A 4 3.75 7.32 -3.24
CA ILE A 4 3.58 7.43 -1.78
C ILE A 4 2.56 8.51 -1.44
N LEU A 5 1.85 8.33 -0.33
CA LEU A 5 1.02 9.38 0.28
C LEU A 5 1.88 10.30 1.15
N THR A 6 1.82 11.61 0.92
CA THR A 6 2.57 12.61 1.71
C THR A 6 1.74 13.23 2.84
N LEU A 7 2.41 13.92 3.77
CA LEU A 7 1.77 14.62 4.89
C LEU A 7 0.79 15.72 4.42
N ASP A 8 1.05 16.32 3.26
CA ASP A 8 0.16 17.31 2.61
C ASP A 8 -1.07 16.66 1.95
N ASN A 9 -1.28 15.36 2.16
CA ASN A 9 -2.32 14.55 1.57
C ASN A 9 -2.30 14.56 0.04
N LYS A 10 -1.11 14.32 -0.54
CA LYS A 10 -0.92 14.28 -1.99
C LYS A 10 -0.24 13.00 -2.43
N CYS A 11 -0.54 12.59 -3.66
CA CYS A 11 0.23 11.56 -4.34
C CYS A 11 1.59 12.14 -4.73
N PHE A 12 2.67 11.46 -4.32
CA PHE A 12 4.02 11.75 -4.79
C PHE A 12 4.58 10.54 -5.56
N PRO A 13 4.83 10.66 -6.89
CA PRO A 13 5.43 9.61 -7.70
C PRO A 13 6.90 9.37 -7.33
N MET A 14 7.29 8.11 -7.16
CA MET A 14 8.66 7.69 -6.88
C MET A 14 9.33 7.18 -8.17
N THR A 15 9.68 8.12 -9.06
CA THR A 15 10.30 7.79 -10.36
C THR A 15 11.83 7.74 -10.32
N GLU A 16 12.41 8.45 -9.36
CA GLU A 16 13.84 8.54 -9.13
C GLU A 16 14.11 8.86 -7.64
N VAL A 17 15.39 8.89 -7.27
CA VAL A 17 15.81 9.37 -5.94
C VAL A 17 15.61 10.89 -5.92
N PRO A 18 14.78 11.45 -5.02
CA PRO A 18 14.61 12.90 -4.94
C PRO A 18 15.95 13.58 -4.57
N ASP A 19 16.28 14.68 -5.24
CA ASP A 19 17.49 15.47 -4.95
C ASP A 19 17.41 16.17 -3.58
N GLU A 20 16.20 16.57 -3.16
CA GLU A 20 15.91 17.15 -1.85
C GLU A 20 14.86 16.30 -1.12
N VAL A 21 15.24 15.73 0.02
CA VAL A 21 14.39 14.84 0.84
C VAL A 21 14.10 15.41 2.23
N ASP A 22 14.62 16.60 2.54
CA ASP A 22 14.89 17.04 3.93
C ASP A 22 13.67 17.12 4.85
N ASP A 23 12.44 17.12 4.33
CA ASP A 23 11.21 17.05 5.15
C ASP A 23 10.12 16.12 4.58
N MET A 24 10.43 15.32 3.55
CA MET A 24 9.41 14.46 2.95
C MET A 24 9.07 13.29 3.88
N ARG A 25 7.78 13.04 4.06
CA ARG A 25 7.26 11.92 4.86
C ARG A 25 6.28 11.11 4.04
N PHE A 26 6.26 9.81 4.29
CA PHE A 26 5.34 8.88 3.63
C PHE A 26 4.43 8.20 4.65
N GLY A 27 3.18 7.98 4.26
CA GLY A 27 2.18 7.29 5.07
C GLY A 27 2.41 5.78 5.12
N VAL A 28 2.25 5.21 6.31
CA VAL A 28 2.22 3.75 6.54
C VAL A 28 1.08 3.37 7.47
N LEU A 29 0.59 2.15 7.33
CA LEU A 29 -0.10 1.41 8.38
C LEU A 29 0.95 0.54 9.08
N ASP A 30 1.18 0.77 10.37
CA ASP A 30 2.10 -0.01 11.19
C ASP A 30 1.32 -1.05 11.99
N ASN A 31 1.47 -2.31 11.61
CA ASN A 31 0.92 -3.48 12.30
C ASN A 31 2.05 -4.29 12.97
N SER A 32 3.12 -3.64 13.42
CA SER A 32 4.23 -4.33 14.11
C SER A 32 3.81 -4.91 15.46
N ASP A 33 2.87 -4.24 16.15
CA ASP A 33 2.07 -4.78 17.24
C ASP A 33 0.64 -5.07 16.73
N PRO A 34 0.26 -6.35 16.52
CA PRO A 34 -1.07 -6.70 16.03
C PRO A 34 -2.21 -6.30 16.97
N THR A 35 -1.90 -5.96 18.22
CA THR A 35 -2.89 -5.52 19.20
C THR A 35 -3.16 -4.02 19.13
N ASP A 36 -2.32 -3.26 18.42
CA ASP A 36 -2.38 -1.79 18.33
C ASP A 36 -1.92 -1.29 16.94
N PRO A 37 -2.62 -1.66 15.84
CA PRO A 37 -2.29 -1.13 14.52
C PRO A 37 -2.59 0.37 14.43
N ASP A 38 -1.66 1.15 13.88
CA ASP A 38 -1.81 2.62 13.80
C ASP A 38 -1.15 3.19 12.53
N TYR A 39 -1.51 4.42 12.18
CA TYR A 39 -1.04 5.13 10.98
C TYR A 39 0.03 6.17 11.32
N PHE A 40 1.13 6.14 10.56
CA PHE A 40 2.23 7.07 10.77
C PHE A 40 2.70 7.73 9.48
N PHE A 41 3.25 8.93 9.61
CA PHE A 41 4.02 9.60 8.56
C PHE A 41 5.52 9.54 8.91
N ILE A 42 6.22 8.62 8.25
CA ILE A 42 7.63 8.33 8.51
C ILE A 42 8.52 9.21 7.62
N PRO A 43 9.60 9.81 8.15
CA PRO A 43 10.58 10.53 7.34
C PRO A 43 11.19 9.65 6.25
N LEU A 44 11.25 10.15 5.03
CA LEU A 44 11.89 9.49 3.89
C LEU A 44 13.41 9.66 3.98
N ILE A 45 14.03 8.95 4.91
CA ILE A 45 15.50 8.98 5.10
C ILE A 45 16.19 7.92 4.24
N PHE A 46 15.54 6.77 4.04
CA PHE A 46 16.10 5.63 3.33
C PHE A 46 15.20 5.24 2.16
N LEU A 47 15.81 5.15 0.99
CA LEU A 47 15.20 4.69 -0.24
C LEU A 47 15.90 3.42 -0.71
N GLU A 48 15.12 2.47 -1.22
CA GLU A 48 15.63 1.28 -1.88
C GLU A 48 15.26 1.32 -3.36
N SER A 49 16.20 0.89 -4.21
CA SER A 49 15.95 0.72 -5.65
C SER A 49 16.34 -0.67 -6.10
N PHE A 50 15.50 -1.28 -6.94
CA PHE A 50 15.69 -2.63 -7.46
C PHE A 50 14.96 -2.80 -8.80
N ASN A 51 15.32 -3.84 -9.56
CA ASN A 51 14.57 -4.24 -10.76
C ASN A 51 13.71 -5.46 -10.43
N SER A 52 12.43 -5.43 -10.79
CA SER A 52 11.48 -6.54 -10.60
C SER A 52 10.35 -6.45 -11.65
N PRO A 53 9.74 -7.57 -12.07
CA PRO A 53 8.53 -7.55 -12.88
C PRO A 53 7.42 -6.73 -12.22
N ALA A 54 6.54 -6.13 -13.02
CA ALA A 54 5.40 -5.36 -12.52
C ALA A 54 4.09 -6.06 -12.83
N LEU A 55 3.19 -6.10 -11.86
CA LEU A 55 1.78 -6.37 -12.08
C LEU A 55 1.05 -5.04 -12.27
N VAL A 56 0.16 -4.98 -13.25
CA VAL A 56 -0.85 -3.91 -13.33
C VAL A 56 -2.07 -4.40 -12.57
N LEU A 57 -2.35 -3.75 -11.46
CA LEU A 57 -3.53 -3.99 -10.65
C LEU A 57 -4.57 -2.98 -11.04
N LYS A 58 -5.79 -3.45 -11.31
CA LYS A 58 -6.97 -2.59 -11.34
C LYS A 58 -7.70 -2.74 -10.01
N ILE A 59 -7.83 -1.63 -9.28
CA ILE A 59 -8.45 -1.56 -7.96
C ILE A 59 -9.62 -0.59 -8.07
N GLY A 60 -10.85 -1.13 -8.15
CA GLY A 60 -12.02 -0.35 -8.54
C GLY A 60 -11.84 0.24 -9.95
N ASP A 61 -11.91 1.57 -10.05
CA ASP A 61 -11.71 2.30 -11.31
C ASP A 61 -10.25 2.74 -11.55
N HIS A 62 -9.35 2.43 -10.62
CA HIS A 62 -7.95 2.87 -10.66
C HIS A 62 -7.03 1.78 -11.18
N GLN A 63 -5.96 2.18 -11.88
CA GLN A 63 -4.89 1.27 -12.27
C GLN A 63 -3.56 1.73 -11.70
N ILE A 64 -2.87 0.83 -11.01
CA ILE A 64 -1.54 1.06 -10.46
C ILE A 64 -0.60 -0.08 -10.84
N LYS A 65 0.70 0.17 -10.76
CA LYS A 65 1.72 -0.86 -10.96
C LYS A 65 2.39 -1.16 -9.64
N MET A 66 2.52 -2.45 -9.30
CA MET A 66 3.25 -2.92 -8.13
C MET A 66 4.25 -4.02 -8.52
N PRO A 67 5.36 -4.20 -7.79
CA PRO A 67 6.27 -5.32 -8.03
C PRO A 67 5.58 -6.66 -7.80
N LEU A 68 5.88 -7.64 -8.63
CA LEU A 68 5.20 -8.94 -8.62
C LEU A 68 5.33 -9.68 -7.27
N ASP A 69 6.46 -9.50 -6.60
CA ASP A 69 6.82 -10.18 -5.34
C ASP A 69 6.21 -9.55 -4.09
N TRP A 70 5.39 -8.50 -4.23
CA TRP A 70 4.76 -7.82 -3.09
C TRP A 70 3.45 -8.47 -2.65
N CYS A 71 2.97 -8.03 -1.50
CA CYS A 71 1.67 -8.34 -0.92
C CYS A 71 0.83 -7.06 -0.79
N MET A 72 -0.49 -7.24 -0.65
CA MET A 72 -1.44 -6.17 -0.37
C MET A 72 -2.38 -6.53 0.78
N LEU A 73 -2.91 -5.51 1.44
CA LEU A 73 -3.96 -5.68 2.44
C LEU A 73 -5.33 -5.81 1.77
N ILE A 74 -6.03 -6.90 2.07
CA ILE A 74 -7.37 -7.21 1.60
C ILE A 74 -8.34 -7.34 2.76
N GLY A 75 -9.64 -7.26 2.47
CA GLY A 75 -10.69 -7.52 3.46
C GLY A 75 -12.09 -7.43 2.86
N GLU A 76 -13.10 -7.54 3.71
CA GLU A 76 -14.51 -7.42 3.36
C GLU A 76 -15.21 -6.46 4.32
N GLU A 77 -16.20 -5.68 3.83
CA GLU A 77 -16.90 -4.68 4.65
C GLU A 77 -17.65 -5.30 5.84
N ASP A 78 -18.23 -6.48 5.61
CA ASP A 78 -19.15 -7.10 6.58
C ASP A 78 -18.53 -8.28 7.36
N HIS A 79 -17.28 -8.69 7.06
CA HIS A 79 -16.73 -9.95 7.56
C HIS A 79 -15.21 -9.94 7.78
N GLY A 80 -14.80 -10.42 8.95
CA GLY A 80 -13.41 -10.83 9.23
C GLY A 80 -12.44 -9.66 9.49
N ASP A 81 -11.24 -10.04 9.88
CA ASP A 81 -10.08 -9.13 9.95
C ASP A 81 -9.48 -8.92 8.56
N LEU A 82 -8.63 -7.90 8.43
CA LEU A 82 -7.89 -7.68 7.18
C LEU A 82 -6.74 -8.68 7.09
N GLU A 83 -6.43 -9.11 5.87
CA GLU A 83 -5.38 -10.10 5.59
C GLU A 83 -4.36 -9.54 4.58
N VAL A 84 -3.08 -9.79 4.83
CA VAL A 84 -2.01 -9.49 3.88
C VAL A 84 -1.85 -10.65 2.90
N LEU A 85 -2.26 -10.42 1.65
CA LEU A 85 -2.24 -11.43 0.59
C LEU A 85 -1.15 -11.13 -0.45
N SER A 86 -0.43 -12.16 -0.91
CA SER A 86 0.49 -12.02 -2.05
C SER A 86 -0.26 -11.59 -3.31
N LEU A 87 0.29 -10.62 -4.04
CA LEU A 87 -0.33 -10.13 -5.28
C LEU A 87 -0.54 -11.25 -6.31
N THR A 88 0.38 -12.21 -6.37
CA THR A 88 0.28 -13.38 -7.28
C THR A 88 -0.94 -14.27 -7.01
N SER A 89 -1.57 -14.14 -5.84
CA SER A 89 -2.75 -14.91 -5.45
C SER A 89 -4.08 -14.29 -5.87
N ILE A 90 -4.09 -13.07 -6.41
CA ILE A 90 -5.31 -12.30 -6.70
C ILE A 90 -6.18 -12.92 -7.81
N ASN A 91 -5.58 -13.65 -8.76
CA ASN A 91 -6.23 -14.14 -9.98
C ASN A 91 -7.64 -14.76 -9.76
N ASP A 92 -8.66 -14.14 -10.36
CA ASP A 92 -10.07 -14.55 -10.41
C ASP A 92 -10.69 -14.99 -9.06
N ARG A 93 -10.14 -14.51 -7.94
CA ARG A 93 -10.61 -14.90 -6.59
C ARG A 93 -11.65 -13.96 -6.00
N GLY A 94 -11.96 -12.86 -6.68
CA GLY A 94 -12.95 -11.88 -6.22
C GLY A 94 -12.55 -11.13 -4.95
N PHE A 95 -11.25 -11.03 -4.65
CA PHE A 95 -10.76 -10.27 -3.50
C PHE A 95 -11.03 -8.78 -3.65
N LYS A 96 -11.12 -8.11 -2.49
CA LYS A 96 -11.21 -6.65 -2.41
C LYS A 96 -10.02 -6.09 -1.65
N ALA A 97 -9.41 -5.06 -2.20
CA ALA A 97 -8.39 -4.27 -1.54
C ALA A 97 -9.03 -3.46 -0.40
N PHE A 98 -8.37 -3.44 0.76
CA PHE A 98 -8.69 -2.45 1.80
C PHE A 98 -8.20 -1.07 1.32
N VAL A 99 -9.11 -0.11 1.28
CA VAL A 99 -8.85 1.25 0.79
C VAL A 99 -9.20 2.27 1.85
N PHE A 100 -8.22 3.07 2.27
CA PHE A 100 -8.40 4.06 3.32
C PHE A 100 -7.36 5.17 3.23
N ASN A 101 -7.81 6.42 3.35
CA ASN A 101 -6.95 7.59 3.52
C ASN A 101 -7.06 8.11 4.96
N GLN A 102 -6.01 7.89 5.76
CA GLN A 102 -5.96 8.24 7.19
C GLN A 102 -6.11 9.74 7.50
N LEU A 103 -5.95 10.62 6.51
CA LEU A 103 -6.06 12.07 6.70
C LEU A 103 -7.47 12.62 6.45
N THR A 104 -8.29 11.91 5.67
CA THR A 104 -9.59 12.46 5.20
C THR A 104 -10.75 11.49 5.25
N ASP A 105 -10.50 10.18 5.27
CA ASP A 105 -11.58 9.21 5.30
C ASP A 105 -12.10 9.01 6.72
N PHE A 106 -13.43 8.89 6.83
CA PHE A 106 -14.13 8.60 8.08
C PHE A 106 -14.45 7.12 8.23
N LYS A 107 -14.32 6.34 7.14
CA LYS A 107 -14.49 4.89 7.09
C LYS A 107 -13.69 4.32 5.91
N PRO A 108 -13.28 3.04 5.97
CA PRO A 108 -12.65 2.38 4.82
C PRO A 108 -13.66 2.06 3.73
N ASP A 109 -13.13 1.88 2.53
CA ASP A 109 -13.80 1.31 1.37
C ASP A 109 -13.13 -0.02 1.00
N PHE A 110 -13.84 -0.88 0.27
CA PHE A 110 -13.34 -2.17 -0.20
C PHE A 110 -13.54 -2.28 -1.71
N TYR A 111 -12.46 -2.10 -2.47
CA TYR A 111 -12.54 -2.07 -3.94
C TYR A 111 -12.13 -3.41 -4.54
N PRO A 112 -12.86 -3.94 -5.54
CA PRO A 112 -12.47 -5.17 -6.22
C PRO A 112 -11.08 -4.99 -6.84
N VAL A 113 -10.24 -6.02 -6.72
CA VAL A 113 -8.89 -6.02 -7.30
C VAL A 113 -8.70 -7.15 -8.31
N GLU A 114 -8.15 -6.81 -9.47
CA GLU A 114 -7.79 -7.75 -10.54
C GLU A 114 -6.41 -7.45 -11.12
N ILE A 115 -5.67 -8.48 -11.52
CA ILE A 115 -4.44 -8.32 -12.31
C ILE A 115 -4.85 -8.22 -13.78
N VAL A 116 -4.53 -7.10 -14.44
CA VAL A 116 -4.94 -6.85 -15.83
C VAL A 116 -3.80 -6.94 -16.83
N ASP A 117 -2.54 -6.82 -16.38
CA ASP A 117 -1.36 -6.90 -17.25
C ASP A 117 -0.09 -7.19 -16.42
N VAL A 118 0.99 -7.61 -17.10
CA VAL A 118 2.29 -7.92 -16.50
C VAL A 118 3.42 -7.37 -17.37
N TYR A 119 4.34 -6.61 -16.76
CA TYR A 119 5.57 -6.15 -17.40
C TYR A 119 6.77 -6.95 -16.90
N GLN A 120 7.67 -7.32 -17.81
CA GLN A 120 8.79 -8.23 -17.51
C GLN A 120 9.86 -7.60 -16.61
N GLU A 121 10.16 -6.30 -16.78
CA GLU A 121 11.21 -5.64 -15.99
C GLU A 121 10.89 -4.15 -15.81
N VAL A 122 10.87 -3.72 -14.55
CA VAL A 122 10.66 -2.32 -14.16
C VAL A 122 11.65 -1.98 -13.05
N ARG A 123 12.26 -0.80 -13.13
CA ARG A 123 13.05 -0.24 -12.03
C ARG A 123 12.13 0.43 -11.03
N TRP A 124 12.28 0.08 -9.75
CA TRP A 124 11.47 0.56 -8.65
C TRP A 124 12.26 1.43 -7.70
N PHE A 125 11.55 2.36 -7.07
CA PHE A 125 12.04 3.19 -5.98
C PHE A 125 11.00 3.19 -4.86
N PHE A 126 11.34 2.66 -3.69
CA PHE A 126 10.43 2.62 -2.55
C PHE A 126 11.10 3.14 -1.29
N PRO A 127 10.35 3.76 -0.37
CA PRO A 127 10.85 3.97 0.98
C PRO A 127 11.21 2.62 1.61
N LYS A 128 12.27 2.62 2.43
CA LYS A 128 12.58 1.45 3.25
C LYS A 128 11.54 1.31 4.36
N LEU A 129 10.80 0.20 4.36
CA LEU A 129 9.81 -0.13 5.39
C LEU A 129 10.46 -0.89 6.55
N LYS A 130 9.94 -0.70 7.77
CA LYS A 130 10.25 -1.56 8.91
C LYS A 130 9.34 -2.79 8.90
N GLN A 131 9.73 -3.83 9.63
CA GLN A 131 8.88 -5.01 9.81
C GLN A 131 7.53 -4.61 10.42
N GLY A 132 6.44 -5.13 9.85
CA GLY A 132 5.07 -4.81 10.27
C GLY A 132 4.47 -3.58 9.59
N GLN A 133 5.25 -2.80 8.83
CA GLN A 133 4.75 -1.63 8.12
C GLN A 133 4.26 -1.97 6.72
N LEU A 134 3.07 -1.49 6.39
CA LEU A 134 2.50 -1.47 5.06
C LEU A 134 2.50 -0.04 4.53
N LEU A 135 3.01 0.15 3.32
CA LEU A 135 3.04 1.44 2.64
C LEU A 135 1.64 1.85 2.19
N ALA A 136 1.21 3.06 2.52
CA ALA A 136 0.01 3.68 1.95
C ALA A 136 0.32 4.18 0.54
N VAL A 137 -0.23 3.50 -0.46
CA VAL A 137 -0.02 3.79 -1.89
C VAL A 137 -1.29 4.45 -2.45
N PRO A 138 -1.23 5.74 -2.84
CA PRO A 138 -2.31 6.44 -3.55
C PRO A 138 -2.80 5.65 -4.77
N LEU A 139 -4.11 5.67 -5.05
CA LEU A 139 -4.71 5.03 -6.23
C LEU A 139 -4.86 6.00 -7.41
N HIS A 140 -4.75 7.30 -7.18
CA HIS A 140 -4.78 8.33 -8.21
C HIS A 140 -3.88 9.51 -7.86
N ASP A 141 -3.57 10.31 -8.86
CA ASP A 141 -2.81 11.55 -8.70
C ASP A 141 -3.64 12.67 -8.08
N GLY A 142 -2.96 13.71 -7.59
CA GLY A 142 -3.58 14.91 -7.05
C GLY A 142 -3.74 14.89 -5.53
N GLU A 143 -4.77 15.57 -5.05
CA GLU A 143 -5.02 15.78 -3.63
C GLU A 143 -6.01 14.76 -3.06
N LYS A 144 -5.83 14.43 -1.77
CA LYS A 144 -6.69 13.55 -0.98
C LYS A 144 -6.93 12.19 -1.63
N PRO A 145 -5.89 11.50 -2.11
CA PRO A 145 -6.09 10.28 -2.86
C PRO A 145 -6.56 9.14 -1.97
N LYS A 146 -7.44 8.29 -2.47
CA LYS A 146 -7.69 6.99 -1.85
C LYS A 146 -6.41 6.17 -1.86
N CYS A 147 -6.13 5.43 -0.79
CA CYS A 147 -4.89 4.64 -0.67
C CYS A 147 -5.19 3.16 -0.45
N ALA A 148 -4.43 2.29 -1.10
CA ALA A 148 -4.34 0.87 -0.78
C ALA A 148 -2.99 0.57 -0.11
N PHE A 149 -2.90 -0.53 0.62
CA PHE A 149 -1.76 -0.82 1.50
C PHE A 149 -0.96 -2.01 0.99
N PHE A 150 0.35 -1.84 0.88
CA PHE A 150 1.24 -2.84 0.30
C PHE A 150 2.51 -3.04 1.11
N VAL A 151 3.05 -4.25 1.10
CA VAL A 151 4.31 -4.59 1.76
C VAL A 151 5.06 -5.62 0.94
N LYS A 152 6.40 -5.57 0.96
CA LYS A 152 7.22 -6.56 0.25
C LYS A 152 7.06 -7.95 0.85
N GLU A 153 7.21 -8.07 2.17
CA GLU A 153 7.14 -9.34 2.89
C GLU A 153 6.42 -9.14 4.21
N VAL A 154 5.65 -10.15 4.63
CA VAL A 154 4.96 -10.17 5.92
C VAL A 154 5.32 -11.45 6.67
N THR A 155 5.39 -11.35 7.99
CA THR A 155 5.55 -12.51 8.87
C THR A 155 4.19 -12.98 9.37
N ARG A 156 4.04 -14.25 9.73
CA ARG A 156 2.78 -14.81 10.27
C ARG A 156 2.18 -14.00 11.42
N ASN A 157 3.03 -13.37 12.22
CA ASN A 157 2.57 -12.56 13.35
C ASN A 157 1.89 -11.25 12.92
N ASN A 158 2.09 -10.79 11.69
CA ASN A 158 1.68 -9.46 11.22
C ASN A 158 0.81 -9.54 9.95
N GLU A 159 0.44 -10.77 9.54
CA GLU A 159 -0.35 -11.03 8.33
C GLU A 159 -1.83 -10.75 8.50
N ILE A 160 -2.32 -10.73 9.74
CA ILE A 160 -3.69 -10.34 10.10
C ILE A 160 -3.65 -8.97 10.77
N VAL A 161 -4.52 -8.07 10.33
CA VAL A 161 -4.73 -6.74 10.93
C VAL A 161 -6.15 -6.68 11.46
N ASP A 162 -6.30 -6.40 12.76
CA ASP A 162 -7.60 -6.23 13.41
C ASP A 162 -8.35 -5.07 12.74
N VAL A 163 -9.44 -5.39 12.04
CA VAL A 163 -10.19 -4.39 11.26
C VAL A 163 -10.82 -3.35 12.18
N GLY A 164 -11.27 -3.72 13.39
CA GLY A 164 -11.90 -2.79 14.34
C GLY A 164 -10.93 -1.75 14.91
N LYS A 165 -9.63 -2.02 14.83
CA LYS A 165 -8.56 -1.08 15.23
C LYS A 165 -7.90 -0.39 14.04
N ALA A 166 -7.96 -1.00 12.86
CA ALA A 166 -7.38 -0.43 11.65
C ALA A 166 -8.10 0.83 11.14
N TRP A 167 -9.27 1.21 11.68
CA TRP A 167 -9.98 2.44 11.29
C TRP A 167 -10.82 3.07 12.41
N GLY A 168 -10.43 2.88 13.68
CA GLY A 168 -11.17 3.33 14.87
C GLY A 168 -10.60 4.57 15.55
#